data_AF-A0A813Y5J7-F1
#
_entry.id   AF-A0A813Y5J7-F1
#
_cell.length_a   1.000
_cell.length_b   1.000
_cell.length_c   1.000
_cell.angle_alpha   90.00
_cell.angle_beta   90.00
_cell.angle_gamma   90.00
#
_symmetry.space_group_name_H-M   'P 1'
#
loop_
_entity.id
_entity.type
_entity.pdbx_description
1 polymer ?
#
loop_
_entity_poly.entity_id
_entity_poly.type
_entity_poly.pdbx_seq_one_letter_code
_entity_poly.pdbx_strand_id
1 'polypeptide(L)'
;MDIEPIIIPIEEHNIEIQQQEDDIESDGYDQVFQSNEFCRWRKNSPYLYNVLFYELLACPSPTVQWLDQHTIKGDPKCDYYRLIIGTQGGRTPTDSRNELMVTGEHGGYEMGIRGSMHPYVPMYHIGDVNKARAMPQNTFKIASFSSINDIFLFDYSKHPSKLNPDGICRPQAILRGHTDEGFALSWHPMQQGLLLSSAQDGKMCVWNLEKMSINSTTTTVHNGIECNTIIDPVEIIDSERTLVDAIQWHPKYENMFTLIDIPE
;
A
#
# COMPACT_ATOMS: atom_id res chain seq x y z
N MET A 1 32.89 29.47 -0.09
CA MET A 1 32.70 28.91 1.25
C MET A 1 32.62 27.42 1.05
N ASP A 2 33.77 26.78 1.17
CA ASP A 2 33.92 25.34 1.00
C ASP A 2 33.22 24.65 2.17
N ILE A 3 32.19 23.85 1.85
CA ILE A 3 31.44 23.09 2.83
C ILE A 3 32.13 21.73 2.92
N GLU A 4 32.93 21.54 3.96
CA GLU A 4 33.51 20.24 4.27
C GLU A 4 32.39 19.24 4.63
N PRO A 5 32.48 17.97 4.18
CA PRO A 5 31.52 16.95 4.57
C PRO A 5 31.66 16.63 6.07
N ILE A 6 30.57 16.84 6.82
CA ILE A 6 30.47 16.45 8.22
C ILE A 6 30.38 14.92 8.26
N ILE A 7 31.46 14.26 8.68
CA ILE A 7 31.49 12.83 8.97
C ILE A 7 30.82 12.63 10.33
N ILE A 8 29.61 12.08 10.33
CA ILE A 8 28.91 11.69 11.56
C ILE A 8 29.34 10.25 11.90
N PRO A 9 29.79 9.96 13.14
CA PRO A 9 30.20 8.63 13.54
C PRO A 9 29.01 7.67 13.46
N ILE A 10 29.23 6.50 12.87
CA ILE A 10 28.35 5.35 13.05
C ILE A 10 28.61 4.88 14.49
N GLU A 11 27.71 5.19 15.42
CA GLU A 11 27.79 4.58 16.75
C GLU A 11 27.60 3.08 16.60
N GLU A 12 28.65 2.32 16.88
CA GLU A 12 28.63 0.86 17.00
C GLU A 12 27.67 0.48 18.14
N HIS A 13 26.39 0.31 17.83
CA HIS A 13 25.54 -0.53 18.67
C HIS A 13 25.93 -1.98 18.39
N ASN A 14 26.85 -2.49 19.21
CA ASN A 14 27.08 -3.91 19.37
C ASN A 14 25.76 -4.56 19.78
N ILE A 15 25.05 -5.13 18.80
CA ILE A 15 24.01 -6.09 19.07
C ILE A 15 24.75 -7.38 19.43
N GLU A 16 25.06 -7.57 20.71
CA GLU A 16 25.30 -8.91 21.25
C GLU A 16 23.99 -9.67 21.07
N ILE A 17 23.94 -10.50 20.03
CA ILE A 17 22.91 -11.52 19.88
C ILE A 17 23.13 -12.51 21.02
N GLN A 18 22.44 -12.32 22.14
CA GLN A 18 22.33 -13.35 23.16
C GLN A 18 21.60 -14.53 22.52
N GLN A 19 22.37 -15.58 22.24
CA GLN A 19 21.85 -16.89 21.83
C GLN A 19 20.95 -17.41 22.96
N GLN A 20 19.64 -17.24 22.81
CA GLN A 20 18.68 -18.14 23.40
C GLN A 20 18.20 -19.05 22.28
N GLU A 21 18.69 -20.29 22.34
CA GLU A 21 18.22 -21.42 21.53
C GLU A 21 16.75 -21.68 21.85
N ASP A 22 15.86 -21.14 21.04
CA ASP A 22 14.55 -21.71 20.82
C ASP A 22 14.49 -22.05 19.31
N ASP A 23 14.32 -23.35 19.02
CA ASP A 23 14.25 -23.93 17.68
C ASP A 23 13.10 -23.30 16.86
N ILE A 24 13.39 -22.20 16.16
CA ILE A 24 12.56 -21.64 15.09
C ILE A 24 13.31 -21.93 13.80
N GLU A 25 12.67 -22.63 12.85
CA GLU A 25 13.19 -22.83 11.49
C GLU A 25 13.76 -21.51 10.98
N SER A 26 15.06 -21.49 10.64
CA SER A 26 15.71 -20.27 10.14
C SER A 26 15.14 -19.95 8.75
N ASP A 27 14.11 -19.13 8.70
CA ASP A 27 13.53 -18.64 7.47
C ASP A 27 14.62 -17.97 6.61
N GLY A 28 14.56 -18.16 5.29
CA GLY A 28 15.58 -17.67 4.33
C GLY A 28 15.87 -16.17 4.39
N TYR A 29 15.06 -15.38 5.10
CA TYR A 29 15.31 -13.95 5.37
C TYR A 29 16.61 -13.72 6.16
N ASP A 30 16.89 -14.53 7.19
CA ASP A 30 18.12 -14.37 7.98
C ASP A 30 19.37 -14.65 7.14
N GLN A 31 19.26 -15.54 6.16
CA GLN A 31 20.36 -15.84 5.22
C GLN A 31 20.66 -14.67 4.28
N VAL A 32 19.66 -13.87 3.88
CA VAL A 32 19.87 -12.67 3.04
C VAL A 32 20.62 -11.58 3.81
N PHE A 33 20.22 -11.32 5.06
CA PHE A 33 20.91 -10.35 5.92
C PHE A 33 22.32 -10.81 6.32
N GLN A 34 22.57 -12.11 6.27
CA GLN A 34 23.89 -12.71 6.47
C GLN A 34 24.66 -12.92 5.15
N SER A 35 24.06 -12.60 4.01
CA SER A 35 24.72 -12.78 2.71
C SER A 35 25.94 -11.86 2.58
N ASN A 36 26.98 -12.36 1.90
CA ASN A 36 28.19 -11.59 1.64
C ASN A 36 27.89 -10.31 0.82
N GLU A 37 26.91 -10.39 -0.09
CA GLU A 37 26.49 -9.27 -0.91
C GLU A 37 25.81 -8.18 -0.08
N PHE A 38 24.83 -8.51 0.76
CA PHE A 38 24.18 -7.54 1.64
C PHE A 38 25.17 -6.89 2.60
N CYS A 39 26.05 -7.69 3.22
CA CYS A 39 27.07 -7.17 4.13
C CYS A 39 28.04 -6.20 3.44
N ARG A 40 28.39 -6.47 2.18
CA ARG A 40 29.21 -5.57 1.35
C ARG A 40 28.47 -4.28 0.99
N TRP A 41 27.23 -4.37 0.52
CA TRP A 41 26.39 -3.20 0.24
C TRP A 41 26.23 -2.33 1.47
N ARG A 42 25.91 -2.91 2.63
CA ARG A 42 25.71 -2.19 3.90
C ARG A 42 26.96 -1.43 4.34
N LYS A 43 28.15 -2.02 4.18
CA LYS A 43 29.43 -1.32 4.49
C LYS A 43 29.68 -0.13 3.58
N ASN A 44 29.20 -0.19 2.34
CA ASN A 44 29.41 0.84 1.33
C ASN A 44 28.27 1.89 1.27
N SER A 45 27.13 1.63 1.91
CA SER A 45 25.94 2.49 1.80
C SER A 45 26.18 3.96 2.19
N PRO A 46 27.03 4.32 3.18
CA PRO A 46 27.31 5.72 3.49
C PRO A 46 28.02 6.49 2.35
N TYR A 47 28.65 5.77 1.42
CA TYR A 47 29.30 6.37 0.24
C TYR A 47 28.37 6.40 -0.98
N LEU A 48 27.29 5.61 -0.97
CA LEU A 48 26.38 5.46 -2.10
C LEU A 48 25.13 6.35 -1.97
N TYR A 49 24.68 6.63 -0.75
CA TYR A 49 23.43 7.32 -0.50
C TYR A 49 23.64 8.54 0.39
N ASN A 50 23.00 9.65 0.02
CA ASN A 50 22.92 10.82 0.91
C ASN A 50 21.97 10.58 2.09
N VAL A 51 20.92 9.78 1.89
CA VAL A 51 19.91 9.43 2.89
C VAL A 51 19.47 7.99 2.66
N LEU A 52 19.43 7.19 3.73
CA LEU A 52 18.94 5.81 3.72
C LEU A 52 18.02 5.60 4.91
N PHE A 53 16.76 5.24 4.63
CA PHE A 53 15.80 4.78 5.63
C PHE A 53 15.57 3.29 5.42
N TYR A 54 15.60 2.52 6.50
CA TYR A 54 15.21 1.12 6.48
C TYR A 54 14.34 0.83 7.71
N GLU A 55 13.30 0.03 7.51
CA GLU A 55 12.38 -0.41 8.56
C GLU A 55 12.03 -1.87 8.30
N LEU A 56 11.96 -2.67 9.36
CA LEU A 56 11.48 -4.05 9.27
C LEU A 56 9.98 -4.07 9.55
N LEU A 57 9.20 -4.34 8.50
CA LEU A 57 7.76 -4.51 8.64
C LEU A 57 7.45 -5.87 9.29
N ALA A 58 6.40 -5.91 10.11
CA ALA A 58 5.92 -7.15 10.72
C ALA A 58 5.37 -8.15 9.69
N CYS A 59 4.85 -7.65 8.56
CA CYS A 59 4.38 -8.44 7.43
C CYS A 59 4.89 -7.84 6.12
N PRO A 60 5.12 -8.65 5.07
CA PRO A 60 5.50 -8.14 3.76
C PRO A 60 4.40 -7.23 3.21
N SER A 61 4.83 -6.26 2.39
CA SER A 61 3.93 -5.35 1.72
C SER A 61 4.07 -5.45 0.19
N PRO A 62 3.03 -5.94 -0.52
CA PRO A 62 3.06 -6.03 -1.98
C PRO A 62 2.78 -4.67 -2.66
N THR A 63 2.37 -3.66 -1.88
CA THR A 63 2.04 -2.33 -2.39
C THR A 63 2.71 -1.23 -1.59
N VAL A 64 3.26 -0.24 -2.30
CA VAL A 64 3.77 0.99 -1.69
C VAL A 64 3.40 2.18 -2.58
N GLN A 65 2.96 3.28 -1.98
CA GLN A 65 2.74 4.54 -2.70
C GLN A 65 2.99 5.74 -1.77
N TRP A 66 3.79 6.71 -2.21
CA TRP A 66 3.87 8.01 -1.55
C TRP A 66 2.58 8.82 -1.72
N LEU A 67 2.15 9.50 -0.67
CA LEU A 67 1.08 10.49 -0.74
C LEU A 67 1.68 11.89 -0.90
N ASP A 68 1.17 12.65 -1.86
CA ASP A 68 1.61 14.03 -2.15
C ASP A 68 1.16 15.05 -1.07
N GLN A 69 0.55 14.60 0.03
CA GLN A 69 0.16 15.48 1.14
C GLN A 69 1.38 15.87 1.98
N HIS A 70 2.03 16.97 1.60
CA HIS A 70 2.99 17.67 2.44
C HIS A 70 2.24 18.43 3.53
N THR A 71 2.41 18.06 4.80
CA THR A 71 1.85 18.83 5.92
C THR A 71 2.96 19.65 6.54
N ILE A 72 2.97 20.98 6.40
CA ILE A 72 3.89 21.84 7.17
C ILE A 72 3.29 22.02 8.57
N LYS A 73 3.61 21.13 9.53
CA LYS A 73 3.21 21.36 10.93
C LYS A 73 4.15 22.36 11.59
N GLY A 74 4.02 23.64 11.28
CA GLY A 74 4.52 24.77 12.09
C GLY A 74 6.05 24.87 12.34
N ASP A 75 6.82 23.81 12.11
CA ASP A 75 8.27 23.76 12.14
C ASP A 75 8.78 23.83 10.69
N PRO A 76 9.45 24.93 10.30
CA PRO A 76 9.98 25.12 8.95
C PRO A 76 11.02 24.08 8.51
N LYS A 77 11.44 23.18 9.38
CA LYS A 77 12.57 22.26 9.16
C LYS A 77 12.19 20.78 8.97
N CYS A 78 10.90 20.44 9.09
CA CYS A 78 10.41 19.08 8.98
C CYS A 78 9.40 18.95 7.84
N ASP A 79 9.83 18.33 6.74
CA ASP A 79 8.95 17.89 5.67
C ASP A 79 8.38 16.52 6.03
N TYR A 80 7.07 16.42 6.14
CA TYR A 80 6.40 15.20 6.54
C TYR A 80 5.79 14.47 5.35
N TYR A 81 6.26 13.24 5.13
CA TYR A 81 5.76 12.36 4.07
C TYR A 81 4.97 11.19 4.65
N ARG A 82 3.96 10.74 3.91
CA ARG A 82 3.14 9.55 4.24
C ARG A 82 3.24 8.52 3.12
N LEU A 83 3.22 7.26 3.49
CA LEU A 83 3.15 6.12 2.58
C LEU A 83 1.82 5.39 2.75
N ILE A 84 1.32 4.82 1.67
CA ILE A 84 0.33 3.74 1.71
C ILE A 84 1.11 2.45 1.63
N ILE A 85 0.89 1.57 2.60
CA ILE A 85 1.35 0.18 2.59
C ILE A 85 0.17 -0.74 2.92
N GLY A 86 0.25 -1.98 2.50
CA GLY A 86 -0.72 -3.01 2.87
C GLY A 86 -0.04 -4.30 3.28
N THR A 87 -0.68 -5.14 4.06
CA THR A 87 -0.08 -6.40 4.49
C THR A 87 -0.42 -7.54 3.53
N GLN A 88 0.47 -8.52 3.48
CA GLN A 88 0.26 -9.83 2.88
C GLN A 88 0.63 -10.91 3.90
N GLY A 89 -0.12 -12.01 3.94
CA GLY A 89 0.22 -13.16 4.80
C GLY A 89 -0.87 -13.61 5.77
N GLY A 90 -2.14 -13.24 5.52
CA GLY A 90 -3.25 -13.91 6.17
C GLY A 90 -3.19 -15.42 5.87
N ARG A 91 -3.08 -16.28 6.88
CA ARG A 91 -2.96 -17.74 6.68
C ARG A 91 -4.21 -18.34 6.04
N THR A 92 -5.32 -17.59 5.98
CA THR A 92 -6.55 -17.93 5.26
C THR A 92 -7.19 -16.68 4.64
N PRO A 93 -7.99 -16.80 3.55
CA PRO A 93 -8.71 -15.67 2.93
C PRO A 93 -9.68 -14.92 3.87
N THR A 94 -9.99 -15.53 5.03
CA THR A 94 -10.89 -14.99 6.05
C THR A 94 -10.17 -14.46 7.28
N ASP A 95 -8.84 -14.50 7.33
CA ASP A 95 -8.08 -13.93 8.45
C ASP A 95 -8.13 -12.40 8.34
N SER A 96 -8.98 -11.77 9.13
CA SER A 96 -9.21 -10.32 9.17
C SER A 96 -8.04 -9.53 9.76
N ARG A 97 -6.83 -10.10 9.72
CA ARG A 97 -5.59 -9.50 10.25
C ARG A 97 -4.83 -8.71 9.20
N ASN A 98 -5.28 -8.72 7.95
CA ASN A 98 -4.66 -7.86 6.97
C ASN A 98 -5.06 -6.41 7.21
N GLU A 99 -4.11 -5.51 6.97
CA GLU A 99 -4.22 -4.10 7.24
C GLU A 99 -3.81 -3.30 6.01
N LEU A 100 -4.64 -2.33 5.64
CA LEU A 100 -4.26 -1.22 4.79
C LEU A 100 -3.88 -0.06 5.69
N MET A 101 -2.67 0.47 5.54
CA MET A 101 -2.12 1.46 6.45
C MET A 101 -1.67 2.69 5.68
N VAL A 102 -2.11 3.85 6.15
CA VAL A 102 -1.44 5.11 5.86
C VAL A 102 -0.43 5.34 6.98
N THR A 103 0.85 5.44 6.63
CA THR A 103 1.92 5.61 7.59
C THR A 103 2.01 7.05 8.10
N GLY A 104 2.66 7.18 9.25
CA GLY A 104 2.98 8.41 9.93
C GLY A 104 3.92 9.28 9.14
N GLU A 105 4.19 10.43 9.74
CA GLU A 105 4.99 11.47 9.13
C GLU A 105 6.48 11.10 9.19
N HIS A 106 7.12 10.98 8.03
CA HIS A 106 8.56 10.71 7.91
C HIS A 106 9.28 11.99 7.48
N GLY A 107 10.32 12.41 8.20
CA GLY A 107 11.33 13.34 7.68
C GLY A 107 11.49 14.70 8.37
N GLY A 108 12.76 15.14 8.41
CA GLY A 108 13.26 16.48 8.73
C GLY A 108 14.79 16.46 8.64
N TYR A 109 15.40 17.39 7.90
CA TYR A 109 16.87 17.45 7.63
C TYR A 109 17.72 17.57 8.91
N GLU A 110 17.13 18.06 10.00
CA GLU A 110 17.80 18.26 11.30
C GLU A 110 17.34 17.28 12.41
N MET A 111 16.39 16.38 12.15
CA MET A 111 15.80 15.51 13.21
C MET A 111 16.58 14.22 13.51
N GLY A 112 17.71 14.00 12.84
CA GLY A 112 18.48 12.75 12.99
C GLY A 112 17.76 11.53 12.40
N ILE A 113 18.48 10.40 12.35
CA ILE A 113 18.11 9.14 11.70
C ILE A 113 17.06 8.36 12.55
N ARG A 114 16.03 9.04 13.05
CA ARG A 114 14.95 8.43 13.85
C ARG A 114 13.58 8.67 13.21
N GLY A 115 13.49 8.60 11.88
CA GLY A 115 12.21 8.42 11.22
C GLY A 115 11.75 6.98 11.43
N SER A 116 10.85 6.75 12.39
CA SER A 116 10.24 5.43 12.59
C SER A 116 8.86 5.40 11.95
N MET A 117 8.65 4.40 11.10
CA MET A 117 7.40 4.23 10.35
C MET A 117 6.29 3.70 11.24
N HIS A 118 5.62 4.62 11.96
CA HIS A 118 4.44 4.28 12.75
C HIS A 118 3.19 4.33 11.88
N PRO A 119 2.22 3.40 11.98
CA PRO A 119 0.92 3.57 11.36
C PRO A 119 0.24 4.85 11.85
N TYR A 120 -0.22 5.69 10.93
CA TYR A 120 -1.04 6.86 11.25
C TYR A 120 -2.52 6.49 11.26
N VAL A 121 -2.98 5.80 10.22
CA VAL A 121 -4.33 5.28 10.11
C VAL A 121 -4.28 3.84 9.61
N PRO A 122 -4.30 2.86 10.53
CA PRO A 122 -4.48 1.45 10.17
C PRO A 122 -5.96 1.16 9.91
N MET A 123 -6.26 0.38 8.89
CA MET A 123 -7.61 -0.05 8.52
C MET A 123 -7.60 -1.55 8.26
N TYR A 124 -8.54 -2.29 8.84
CA TYR A 124 -8.71 -3.70 8.51
C TYR A 124 -9.03 -3.88 7.03
N HIS A 125 -8.43 -4.92 6.46
CA HIS A 125 -8.60 -5.33 5.08
C HIS A 125 -8.89 -6.82 5.04
N ILE A 126 -9.83 -7.24 4.19
CA ILE A 126 -10.11 -8.66 3.96
C ILE A 126 -9.32 -9.12 2.75
N GLY A 127 -8.63 -10.26 2.86
CA GLY A 127 -7.65 -10.70 1.86
C GLY A 127 -6.39 -9.84 1.87
N ASP A 128 -5.38 -10.27 1.11
CA ASP A 128 -4.12 -9.56 0.97
C ASP A 128 -4.32 -8.27 0.18
N VAL A 129 -3.53 -7.25 0.49
CA VAL A 129 -3.62 -5.93 -0.16
C VAL A 129 -2.76 -5.90 -1.43
N ASN A 130 -3.12 -6.65 -2.46
CA ASN A 130 -2.31 -6.83 -3.69
C ASN A 130 -1.83 -5.51 -4.30
N LYS A 131 -2.73 -4.51 -4.41
CA LYS A 131 -2.36 -3.15 -4.81
C LYS A 131 -3.25 -2.12 -4.13
N ALA A 132 -2.67 -1.02 -3.64
CA ALA A 132 -3.43 0.10 -3.09
C ALA A 132 -3.01 1.42 -3.74
N ARG A 133 -3.96 2.22 -4.21
CA ARG A 133 -3.71 3.50 -4.87
C ARG A 133 -4.62 4.60 -4.34
N ALA A 134 -4.04 5.74 -3.98
CA ALA A 134 -4.77 6.96 -3.67
C ALA A 134 -5.31 7.62 -4.95
N MET A 135 -6.50 8.20 -4.85
CA MET A 135 -7.08 9.01 -5.90
C MET A 135 -6.30 10.34 -6.04
N PRO A 136 -5.78 10.70 -7.23
CA PRO A 136 -4.97 11.90 -7.42
C PRO A 136 -5.67 13.21 -7.00
N GLN A 137 -6.97 13.31 -7.27
CA GLN A 137 -7.77 14.51 -6.96
C GLN A 137 -8.18 14.57 -5.49
N ASN A 138 -8.21 13.44 -4.78
CA ASN A 138 -8.53 13.37 -3.36
C ASN A 138 -7.77 12.22 -2.70
N THR A 139 -6.59 12.52 -2.19
CA THR A 139 -5.69 11.53 -1.61
C THR A 139 -6.20 10.87 -0.33
N PHE A 140 -7.29 11.37 0.29
CA PHE A 140 -7.97 10.67 1.39
C PHE A 140 -8.64 9.36 0.94
N LYS A 141 -9.03 9.29 -0.33
CA LYS A 141 -9.67 8.12 -0.92
C LYS A 141 -8.61 7.17 -1.50
N ILE A 142 -8.64 5.92 -1.07
CA ILE A 142 -7.74 4.86 -1.49
C ILE A 142 -8.58 3.72 -2.05
N ALA A 143 -8.26 3.25 -3.26
CA ALA A 143 -8.75 1.97 -3.76
C ALA A 143 -7.70 0.89 -3.43
N SER A 144 -8.12 -0.26 -2.92
CA SER A 144 -7.28 -1.43 -2.74
C SER A 144 -7.86 -2.65 -3.44
N PHE A 145 -7.02 -3.34 -4.21
CA PHE A 145 -7.34 -4.61 -4.84
C PHE A 145 -7.03 -5.73 -3.85
N SER A 146 -8.03 -6.53 -3.50
CA SER A 146 -7.88 -7.66 -2.60
C SER A 146 -7.61 -8.97 -3.34
N SER A 147 -6.84 -9.88 -2.72
CA SER A 147 -6.81 -11.30 -3.14
C SER A 147 -8.19 -11.99 -3.08
N ILE A 148 -9.11 -11.31 -2.39
CA ILE A 148 -10.57 -11.29 -2.52
C ILE A 148 -11.22 -11.53 -3.88
N ASN A 149 -10.67 -10.92 -4.93
CA ASN A 149 -11.34 -10.44 -6.16
C ASN A 149 -12.17 -9.14 -6.01
N ASP A 150 -12.56 -8.74 -4.80
CA ASP A 150 -13.23 -7.47 -4.53
C ASP A 150 -12.20 -6.32 -4.48
N ILE A 151 -12.59 -5.14 -4.99
CA ILE A 151 -11.84 -3.89 -4.79
C ILE A 151 -12.53 -3.07 -3.70
N PHE A 152 -11.79 -2.62 -2.70
CA PHE A 152 -12.31 -1.82 -1.61
C PHE A 152 -11.98 -0.35 -1.79
N LEU A 153 -12.95 0.53 -1.49
CA LEU A 153 -12.74 1.97 -1.41
C LEU A 153 -12.70 2.38 0.05
N PHE A 154 -11.55 2.90 0.48
CA PHE A 154 -11.32 3.45 1.81
C PHE A 154 -11.20 4.98 1.76
N ASP A 155 -11.69 5.66 2.80
CA ASP A 155 -11.54 7.07 3.08
C ASP A 155 -10.89 7.18 4.45
N TYR A 156 -9.56 7.20 4.49
CA TYR A 156 -8.83 7.07 5.76
C TYR A 156 -9.09 8.24 6.73
N SER A 157 -9.66 9.37 6.26
CA SER A 157 -10.09 10.46 7.14
C SER A 157 -11.23 10.06 8.08
N LYS A 158 -11.98 9.01 7.73
CA LYS A 158 -13.12 8.47 8.47
C LYS A 158 -12.76 7.27 9.34
N HIS A 159 -11.48 6.89 9.37
CA HIS A 159 -11.00 5.78 10.18
C HIS A 159 -10.23 6.30 11.40
N PRO A 160 -10.34 5.60 12.56
CA PRO A 160 -9.59 5.96 13.76
C PRO A 160 -8.08 5.73 13.57
N SER A 161 -7.26 6.45 14.35
CA SER A 161 -5.80 6.27 14.35
C SER A 161 -5.32 4.98 15.02
N LYS A 162 -6.25 4.15 15.50
CA LYS A 162 -6.03 2.82 16.10
C LYS A 162 -7.11 1.89 15.59
N LEU A 163 -6.77 0.64 15.33
CA LEU A 163 -7.74 -0.36 14.91
C LEU A 163 -8.81 -0.58 15.97
N ASN A 164 -10.04 -0.81 15.49
CA ASN A 164 -11.13 -1.21 16.35
C ASN A 164 -10.90 -2.64 16.86
N PRO A 165 -11.18 -2.96 18.12
CA PRO A 165 -10.95 -4.31 18.64
C PRO A 165 -11.88 -5.38 18.05
N ASP A 166 -12.85 -4.99 17.22
CA ASP A 166 -13.83 -5.91 16.62
C ASP A 166 -13.29 -6.67 15.40
N GLY A 167 -12.15 -6.26 14.83
CA GLY A 167 -11.58 -6.93 13.64
C GLY A 167 -12.40 -6.74 12.36
N ILE A 168 -13.33 -5.78 12.33
CA ILE A 168 -14.26 -5.62 11.20
C ILE A 168 -13.69 -4.64 10.17
N CYS A 169 -13.65 -5.08 8.92
CA CYS A 169 -13.30 -4.28 7.75
C CYS A 169 -14.46 -3.35 7.37
N ARG A 170 -14.18 -2.04 7.26
CA ARG A 170 -15.20 -0.98 7.05
C ARG A 170 -14.89 -0.09 5.84
N PRO A 171 -14.88 -0.65 4.62
CA PRO A 171 -14.71 0.17 3.44
C PRO A 171 -15.95 1.05 3.22
N GLN A 172 -15.77 2.20 2.59
CA GLN A 172 -16.89 3.08 2.20
C GLN A 172 -17.68 2.51 1.01
N ALA A 173 -17.04 1.70 0.16
CA ALA A 173 -17.70 0.97 -0.89
C ALA A 173 -16.93 -0.30 -1.28
N ILE A 174 -17.64 -1.29 -1.82
CA ILE A 174 -17.07 -2.48 -2.45
C ILE A 174 -17.35 -2.38 -3.95
N LEU A 175 -16.31 -2.46 -4.76
CA LEU A 175 -16.36 -2.42 -6.22
C LEU A 175 -16.33 -3.88 -6.69
N ARG A 176 -17.46 -4.37 -7.20
CA ARG A 176 -17.64 -5.78 -7.59
C ARG A 176 -17.78 -5.91 -9.09
N GLY A 177 -16.99 -6.80 -9.69
CA GLY A 177 -17.04 -7.05 -11.13
C GLY A 177 -16.06 -8.13 -11.58
N HIS A 178 -14.94 -8.25 -10.88
CA HIS A 178 -13.98 -9.32 -11.11
C HIS A 178 -14.39 -10.64 -10.46
N THR A 179 -13.93 -11.74 -11.05
CA THR A 179 -14.14 -13.10 -10.52
C THR A 179 -12.85 -13.74 -10.00
N ASP A 180 -11.71 -13.08 -10.20
CA ASP A 180 -10.39 -13.53 -9.77
C ASP A 180 -9.59 -12.35 -9.21
N GLU A 181 -8.47 -12.62 -8.54
CA GLU A 181 -7.61 -11.59 -7.98
C GLU A 181 -6.82 -10.83 -9.08
N GLY A 182 -6.25 -9.70 -8.71
CA GLY A 182 -5.50 -8.87 -9.64
C GLY A 182 -4.51 -7.94 -8.94
N PHE A 183 -3.53 -7.51 -9.72
CA PHE A 183 -2.58 -6.48 -9.32
C PHE A 183 -2.76 -5.19 -10.10
N ALA A 184 -3.46 -5.17 -11.23
CA ALA A 184 -3.55 -3.97 -12.07
C ALA A 184 -4.64 -3.01 -11.55
N LEU A 185 -4.25 -1.83 -11.03
CA LEU A 185 -5.17 -0.83 -10.48
C LEU A 185 -4.68 0.60 -10.79
N SER A 186 -5.52 1.43 -11.40
CA SER A 186 -5.18 2.80 -11.80
C SER A 186 -6.35 3.78 -11.70
N TRP A 187 -6.16 4.84 -10.92
CA TRP A 187 -7.05 6.00 -10.95
C TRP A 187 -6.77 6.87 -12.17
N HIS A 188 -7.84 7.41 -12.75
CA HIS A 188 -7.71 8.37 -13.83
C HIS A 188 -7.12 9.69 -13.30
N PRO A 189 -6.09 10.26 -13.94
CA PRO A 189 -5.37 11.44 -13.44
C PRO A 189 -6.16 12.74 -13.54
N MET A 190 -7.03 12.88 -14.55
CA MET A 190 -7.82 14.11 -14.78
C MET A 190 -9.28 14.00 -14.30
N GLN A 191 -9.98 12.91 -14.64
CA GLN A 191 -11.34 12.64 -14.20
C GLN A 191 -11.40 12.05 -12.79
N GLN A 192 -11.92 12.82 -11.84
CA GLN A 192 -12.15 12.36 -10.47
C GLN A 192 -13.08 11.16 -10.44
N GLY A 193 -12.75 10.17 -9.59
CA GLY A 193 -13.60 9.02 -9.33
C GLY A 193 -13.64 7.98 -10.46
N LEU A 194 -12.90 8.16 -11.56
CA LEU A 194 -12.77 7.12 -12.58
C LEU A 194 -11.61 6.20 -12.21
N LEU A 195 -11.89 4.91 -12.08
CA LEU A 195 -10.93 3.86 -11.73
C LEU A 195 -10.95 2.79 -12.82
N LEU A 196 -9.77 2.26 -13.13
CA LEU A 196 -9.57 1.14 -14.03
C LEU A 196 -8.79 0.06 -13.31
N SER A 197 -9.17 -1.19 -13.53
CA SER A 197 -8.38 -2.33 -13.08
C SER A 197 -8.49 -3.48 -14.05
N SER A 198 -7.59 -4.45 -13.87
CA SER A 198 -7.58 -5.72 -14.58
C SER A 198 -7.26 -6.82 -13.58
N ALA A 199 -7.83 -8.00 -13.81
CA ALA A 199 -7.64 -9.14 -12.94
C ALA A 199 -7.27 -10.39 -13.75
N GLN A 200 -7.04 -11.50 -13.05
CA GLN A 200 -6.67 -12.77 -13.65
C GLN A 200 -7.84 -13.47 -14.38
N ASP A 201 -9.04 -12.93 -14.23
CA ASP A 201 -10.25 -13.36 -14.94
C ASP A 201 -10.29 -12.95 -16.43
N GLY A 202 -9.26 -12.28 -16.93
CA GLY A 202 -9.19 -11.81 -18.32
C GLY A 202 -9.95 -10.51 -18.58
N LYS A 203 -10.62 -9.95 -17.57
CA LYS A 203 -11.45 -8.76 -17.72
C LYS A 203 -10.73 -7.52 -17.25
N MET A 204 -11.11 -6.41 -17.86
CA MET A 204 -10.83 -5.07 -17.39
C MET A 204 -12.14 -4.42 -16.98
N CYS A 205 -12.17 -3.81 -15.81
CA CYS A 205 -13.35 -3.15 -15.28
C CYS A 205 -13.07 -1.66 -15.11
N VAL A 206 -14.06 -0.85 -15.49
CA VAL A 206 -14.05 0.61 -15.30
C VAL A 206 -15.12 0.96 -14.29
N TRP A 207 -14.77 1.72 -13.27
CA TRP A 207 -15.72 2.27 -12.29
C TRP A 207 -15.75 3.77 -12.36
N ASN A 208 -16.94 4.34 -12.22
CA ASN A 208 -17.12 5.78 -12.11
C ASN A 208 -17.85 6.11 -10.82
N LEU A 209 -17.11 6.62 -9.85
CA LEU A 209 -17.64 6.99 -8.54
C LEU A 209 -18.55 8.23 -8.55
N GLU A 210 -18.58 9.01 -9.64
CA GLU A 210 -19.46 10.18 -9.76
C GLU A 210 -20.78 9.84 -10.47
N LYS A 211 -20.82 8.75 -11.26
CA LYS A 211 -22.00 8.31 -12.04
C LYS A 211 -22.72 7.10 -11.40
N MET A 212 -22.53 6.87 -10.10
CA MET A 212 -22.96 5.65 -9.43
C MET A 212 -24.48 5.41 -9.51
N SER A 213 -24.87 4.20 -9.91
CA SER A 213 -26.11 3.58 -9.43
C SER A 213 -25.78 2.88 -8.12
N ILE A 214 -26.13 3.50 -6.99
CA ILE A 214 -25.85 2.94 -5.67
C ILE A 214 -26.86 1.83 -5.38
N ASN A 215 -26.43 0.58 -5.48
CA ASN A 215 -27.18 -0.56 -4.96
C ASN A 215 -26.98 -0.60 -3.44
N SER A 216 -27.78 0.19 -2.72
CA SER A 216 -27.75 0.23 -1.25
C SER A 216 -28.27 -1.09 -0.71
N THR A 217 -27.41 -1.85 -0.03
CA THR A 217 -27.82 -3.06 0.70
C THR A 217 -28.03 -2.71 2.17
N THR A 218 -28.84 -3.52 2.87
CA THR A 218 -28.98 -3.40 4.32
C THR A 218 -27.61 -3.62 4.96
N THR A 219 -27.17 -2.71 5.83
CA THR A 219 -25.91 -2.86 6.59
C THR A 219 -25.97 -4.14 7.41
N THR A 220 -25.32 -5.20 6.93
CA THR A 220 -25.13 -6.45 7.66
C THR A 220 -23.66 -6.81 7.59
N VAL A 221 -23.06 -7.14 8.74
CA VAL A 221 -21.70 -7.70 8.74
C VAL A 221 -21.76 -9.06 8.05
N HIS A 222 -21.14 -9.17 6.89
CA HIS A 222 -21.03 -10.42 6.15
C HIS A 222 -19.55 -10.70 5.87
N ASN A 223 -19.08 -11.89 6.26
CA ASN A 223 -17.67 -12.29 6.14
C ASN A 223 -16.66 -11.28 6.72
N GLY A 224 -16.98 -10.67 7.88
CA GLY A 224 -16.09 -9.71 8.55
C GLY A 224 -16.05 -8.32 7.90
N ILE A 225 -16.92 -8.04 6.92
CA ILE A 225 -17.04 -6.75 6.25
C ILE A 225 -18.35 -6.08 6.65
N GLU A 226 -18.26 -4.83 7.12
CA GLU A 226 -19.40 -3.95 7.34
C GLU A 226 -19.40 -2.85 6.27
N CYS A 227 -20.22 -3.04 5.24
CA CYS A 227 -20.40 -2.08 4.15
C CYS A 227 -21.84 -2.15 3.63
N ASN A 228 -22.40 -1.01 3.23
CA ASN A 228 -23.76 -0.87 2.70
C ASN A 228 -23.80 -0.47 1.22
N THR A 229 -22.64 -0.27 0.60
CA THR A 229 -22.50 0.28 -0.74
C THR A 229 -21.71 -0.68 -1.62
N ILE A 230 -22.39 -1.26 -2.60
CA ILE A 230 -21.77 -2.06 -3.67
C ILE A 230 -21.88 -1.28 -4.97
N ILE A 231 -20.77 -1.18 -5.70
CA ILE A 231 -20.66 -0.45 -6.96
C ILE A 231 -20.30 -1.44 -8.06
N ASP A 232 -21.20 -1.55 -9.04
CA ASP A 232 -20.96 -2.31 -10.26
C ASP A 232 -20.11 -1.47 -11.24
N PRO A 233 -19.28 -2.11 -12.08
CA PRO A 233 -18.53 -1.40 -13.11
C PRO A 233 -19.46 -0.73 -14.11
N VAL A 234 -19.06 0.46 -14.58
CA VAL A 234 -19.75 1.15 -15.68
C VAL A 234 -19.46 0.51 -17.03
N GLU A 235 -18.30 -0.14 -17.15
CA GLU A 235 -17.87 -0.84 -18.35
C GLU A 235 -17.02 -2.04 -17.95
N ILE A 236 -17.27 -3.17 -18.62
CA ILE A 236 -16.46 -4.38 -18.51
C ILE A 236 -15.96 -4.69 -19.93
N ILE A 237 -14.64 -4.77 -20.08
CA ILE A 237 -13.97 -5.10 -21.33
C ILE A 237 -13.37 -6.48 -21.16
N ASP A 238 -13.78 -7.43 -22.00
CA ASP A 238 -13.14 -8.73 -22.07
C ASP A 238 -11.85 -8.59 -22.88
N SER A 239 -10.72 -8.64 -22.19
CA SER A 239 -9.40 -8.46 -22.81
C SER A 239 -8.76 -9.79 -23.21
N GLU A 240 -9.29 -10.90 -22.69
CA GLU A 240 -8.71 -12.24 -22.73
C GLU A 240 -7.27 -12.32 -22.15
N ARG A 241 -6.78 -11.26 -21.47
CA ARG A 241 -5.45 -11.18 -20.85
C ARG A 241 -5.54 -11.48 -19.36
N THR A 242 -5.08 -12.66 -18.96
CA THR A 242 -5.19 -13.16 -17.59
C THR A 242 -3.99 -12.82 -16.69
N LEU A 243 -2.87 -12.33 -17.24
CA LEU A 243 -1.66 -12.03 -16.45
C LEU A 243 -1.25 -10.57 -16.57
N VAL A 244 -2.19 -9.66 -16.31
CA VAL A 244 -1.93 -8.22 -16.35
C VAL A 244 -1.29 -7.76 -15.04
N ASP A 245 0.00 -7.42 -15.08
CA ASP A 245 0.77 -6.92 -13.92
C ASP A 245 0.41 -5.47 -13.56
N ALA A 246 0.33 -4.63 -14.60
CA ALA A 246 0.11 -3.22 -14.44
C ALA A 246 -0.85 -2.67 -15.48
N ILE A 247 -1.66 -1.72 -15.04
CA ILE A 247 -2.48 -0.88 -15.90
C ILE A 247 -2.30 0.57 -15.48
N GLN A 248 -2.30 1.49 -16.43
CA GLN A 248 -2.11 2.90 -16.15
C GLN A 248 -2.86 3.77 -17.13
N TRP A 249 -3.73 4.65 -16.63
CA TRP A 249 -4.29 5.74 -17.42
C TRP A 249 -3.20 6.68 -17.94
N HIS A 250 -3.33 7.12 -19.19
CA HIS A 250 -2.40 8.08 -19.75
C HIS A 250 -2.53 9.43 -19.02
N PRO A 251 -1.41 10.05 -18.58
CA PRO A 251 -1.45 11.26 -17.76
C PRO A 251 -2.04 12.49 -18.44
N LYS A 252 -2.18 12.47 -19.77
CA LYS A 252 -2.63 13.62 -20.59
C LYS A 252 -3.79 13.33 -21.55
N TYR A 253 -4.10 12.07 -21.83
CA TYR A 253 -5.07 11.70 -22.85
C TYR A 253 -6.15 10.86 -22.17
N GLU A 254 -7.35 11.42 -22.07
CA GLU A 254 -8.42 10.91 -21.21
C GLU A 254 -8.91 9.50 -21.60
N ASN A 255 -8.81 9.15 -22.88
CA ASN A 255 -9.31 7.89 -23.41
C ASN A 255 -8.19 6.89 -23.73
N MET A 256 -7.00 7.07 -23.14
CA MET A 256 -5.87 6.19 -23.34
C MET A 256 -5.42 5.61 -22.02
N PHE A 257 -5.09 4.33 -22.03
CA PHE A 257 -4.38 3.65 -20.96
C PHE A 257 -3.38 2.68 -21.57
N THR A 258 -2.41 2.27 -20.77
CA THR A 258 -1.43 1.24 -21.11
C THR A 258 -1.60 0.06 -20.18
N LEU A 259 -1.37 -1.14 -20.68
CA LEU A 259 -1.32 -2.36 -19.89
C LEU A 259 0.03 -3.05 -20.10
N ILE A 260 0.52 -3.72 -19.07
CA ILE A 260 1.75 -4.51 -19.07
C ILE A 260 1.37 -5.91 -18.62
N ASP A 261 1.68 -6.90 -19.46
CA ASP A 261 1.50 -8.31 -19.13
C ASP A 261 2.77 -8.92 -18.57
N ILE A 262 2.60 -9.96 -17.76
CA ILE A 262 3.68 -10.86 -17.39
C ILE A 262 3.89 -11.81 -18.57
N PRO A 263 5.10 -11.88 -19.16
CA PRO A 263 5.39 -12.86 -20.21
C PRO A 263 5.22 -14.29 -19.67
N GLU A 264 4.58 -15.15 -20.46
CA GLU A 264 4.48 -16.60 -20.20
C GLU A 264 5.85 -17.30 -20.15
#